data_AF-A0A662HYZ8-F1
#
_entry.id   AF-A0A662HYZ8-F1
#
_cell.length_a   1.000
_cell.length_b   1.000
_cell.length_c   1.000
_cell.angle_alpha   90.00
_cell.angle_beta   90.00
_cell.angle_gamma   90.00
#
_symmetry.space_group_name_H-M   'P 1'
#
loop_
_entity.id
_entity.type
_entity.pdbx_description
1 polymer ?
#
loop_
_entity_poly.entity_id
_entity_poly.type
_entity_poly.pdbx_seq_one_letter_code
_entity_poly.pdbx_strand_id
1 'polypeptide(L)'
;MLFGRKKKEEEEKQKPAPQSAAPSPLDLALKFLEEESGEVDIAWYCELEKMPFEPPVVKFVEWVEAKGHGGLYSREQLIDALNRAFRMKIDERRGRR
;
A
#
# COMPACT_ATOMS: atom_id res chain seq x y z
N MET A 1 3.39 47.58 -29.75
CA MET A 1 3.95 46.78 -28.64
C MET A 1 2.82 46.07 -27.92
N LEU A 2 3.11 44.90 -27.33
CA LEU A 2 2.28 44.08 -26.42
C LEU A 2 1.24 43.11 -27.03
N PHE A 3 1.72 41.93 -27.46
CA PHE A 3 0.98 40.67 -27.24
C PHE A 3 1.89 39.72 -26.47
N GLY A 4 1.66 39.68 -25.16
CA GLY A 4 2.42 38.88 -24.20
C GLY A 4 2.05 37.39 -24.27
N ARG A 5 3.07 36.59 -24.60
CA ARG A 5 3.49 35.32 -23.96
C ARG A 5 2.41 34.43 -23.30
N LYS A 6 2.10 33.33 -24.00
CA LYS A 6 2.31 31.92 -23.60
C LYS A 6 1.93 31.54 -22.14
N LYS A 7 0.70 31.05 -21.96
CA LYS A 7 0.31 30.18 -20.84
C LYS A 7 1.14 28.90 -20.89
N LYS A 8 1.96 28.69 -19.87
CA LYS A 8 2.63 27.43 -19.55
C LYS A 8 2.03 27.05 -18.20
N GLU A 9 1.09 26.12 -18.22
CA GLU A 9 0.55 25.52 -17.00
C GLU A 9 1.69 24.85 -16.25
N GLU A 10 2.00 25.45 -15.10
CA GLU A 10 2.54 24.78 -13.94
C GLU A 10 1.47 23.81 -13.43
N GLU A 11 1.77 22.52 -13.45
CA GLU A 11 1.23 21.61 -12.45
C GLU A 11 2.43 21.00 -11.72
N GLU A 12 2.88 21.81 -10.77
CA GLU A 12 3.23 21.41 -9.42
C GLU A 12 3.84 20.01 -9.26
N LYS A 13 5.17 20.02 -9.31
CA LYS A 13 6.02 19.08 -8.58
C LYS A 13 5.64 19.07 -7.09
N GLN A 14 4.72 18.21 -6.68
CA GLN A 14 4.65 17.79 -5.28
C GLN A 14 5.61 16.61 -5.06
N LYS A 15 6.89 16.96 -4.86
CA LYS A 15 7.77 16.18 -4.00
C LYS A 15 7.66 16.79 -2.61
N PRO A 16 7.04 16.15 -1.61
CA PRO A 16 7.30 16.54 -0.24
C PRO A 16 8.68 16.01 0.15
N ALA A 17 9.55 16.92 0.61
CA ALA A 17 10.82 16.63 1.27
C ALA A 17 10.57 15.94 2.63
N PRO A 18 11.56 15.24 3.21
CA PRO A 18 11.35 14.20 4.20
C PRO A 18 11.06 14.81 5.57
N GLN A 19 9.78 14.88 5.93
CA GLN A 19 9.40 14.89 7.33
C GLN A 19 9.69 13.48 7.86
N SER A 20 10.25 13.37 9.05
CA SER A 20 10.26 12.13 9.84
C SER A 20 8.82 11.78 10.26
N ALA A 21 7.95 11.62 9.26
CA ALA A 21 6.56 11.28 9.39
C ALA A 21 6.49 9.76 9.53
N ALA A 22 5.74 9.28 10.52
CA ALA A 22 5.46 7.87 10.64
C ALA A 22 4.99 7.31 9.28
N PRO A 23 5.50 6.15 8.85
CA PRO A 23 5.16 5.59 7.54
C PRO A 23 3.67 5.32 7.45
N SER A 24 3.02 5.60 6.32
CA SER A 24 1.58 5.41 6.22
C SER A 24 1.19 3.94 6.45
N PRO A 25 -0.02 3.64 6.96
CA PRO A 25 -0.49 2.26 7.12
C PRO A 25 -0.40 1.44 5.83
N LEU A 26 -0.64 2.09 4.68
CA LEU A 26 -0.53 1.46 3.37
C LEU A 26 0.93 1.13 3.03
N ASP A 27 1.87 2.03 3.29
CA ASP A 27 3.29 1.76 3.05
C ASP A 27 3.80 0.61 3.94
N LEU A 28 3.31 0.54 5.18
CA LEU A 28 3.59 -0.58 6.07
C LEU A 28 3.03 -1.89 5.54
N ALA A 29 1.79 -1.89 5.06
CA ALA A 29 1.17 -3.07 4.45
C ALA A 29 1.91 -3.52 3.18
N LEU A 30 2.31 -2.59 2.32
CA LEU A 30 3.09 -2.91 1.12
C LEU A 30 4.46 -3.50 1.47
N LYS A 31 5.18 -2.91 2.43
CA LYS A 31 6.45 -3.46 2.93
C LYS A 31 6.28 -4.84 3.55
N PHE A 32 5.22 -5.04 4.33
CA PHE A 32 4.89 -6.35 4.87
C PHE A 32 4.70 -7.39 3.76
N LEU A 33 3.94 -7.08 2.70
CA LEU A 33 3.74 -7.98 1.57
C LEU A 33 4.99 -8.17 0.68
N GLU A 34 5.96 -7.25 0.76
CA GLU A 34 7.26 -7.42 0.11
C GLU A 34 8.16 -8.38 0.90
N GLU A 35 8.18 -8.28 2.24
CA GLU A 35 8.89 -9.20 3.13
C GLU A 35 8.24 -10.60 3.11
N GLU A 36 6.90 -10.65 3.11
CA GLU A 36 6.07 -11.85 3.17
C GLU A 36 5.36 -12.10 1.83
N SER A 37 6.13 -12.12 0.73
CA SER A 37 5.57 -12.27 -0.62
C SER A 37 4.75 -13.55 -0.85
N GLY A 38 4.98 -14.58 -0.04
CA GLY A 38 4.20 -15.82 -0.05
C GLY A 38 2.71 -15.59 0.27
N GLU A 39 2.37 -14.59 1.08
CA GLU A 39 0.96 -14.25 1.37
C GLU A 39 0.25 -13.75 0.12
N VAL A 40 0.96 -13.00 -0.75
CA VAL A 40 0.43 -12.54 -2.04
C VAL A 40 0.26 -13.70 -3.01
N ASP A 41 1.17 -14.68 -2.99
CA ASP A 41 1.04 -15.89 -3.80
C ASP A 41 -0.18 -16.71 -3.40
N ILE A 42 -0.42 -16.88 -2.09
CA ILE A 42 -1.60 -17.56 -1.56
C ILE A 42 -2.87 -16.81 -1.97
N ALA A 43 -2.91 -15.49 -1.75
CA ALA A 43 -4.06 -14.66 -2.12
C ALA A 43 -4.38 -14.76 -3.62
N TRP A 44 -3.34 -14.78 -4.46
CA TRP A 44 -3.48 -14.96 -5.90
C TRP A 44 -4.00 -16.34 -6.28
N TYR A 45 -3.51 -17.40 -5.63
CA TYR A 45 -3.98 -18.76 -5.84
C TYR A 45 -5.46 -18.90 -5.44
N CYS A 46 -5.86 -18.34 -4.29
CA CYS A 46 -7.26 -18.32 -3.88
C CYS A 46 -8.16 -17.58 -4.88
N GLU A 47 -7.71 -16.45 -5.44
CA GLU A 47 -8.44 -15.72 -6.49
C GLU A 47 -8.64 -16.60 -7.75
N LEU A 48 -7.62 -17.37 -8.15
CA LEU A 48 -7.70 -18.29 -9.29
C LEU A 48 -8.72 -19.43 -9.06
N GLU A 49 -8.68 -20.02 -7.86
CA GLU A 49 -9.57 -21.11 -7.46
C GLU A 49 -10.96 -20.61 -7.04
N LYS A 50 -11.21 -19.29 -7.07
CA LYS A 50 -12.44 -18.64 -6.58
C LYS A 50 -12.76 -19.01 -5.13
N MET A 51 -11.72 -19.25 -4.33
CA MET A 51 -11.81 -19.53 -2.91
C MET A 51 -11.77 -18.23 -2.12
N PRO A 52 -12.47 -18.16 -0.97
CA PRO A 52 -12.33 -17.02 -0.07
C PRO A 52 -10.89 -16.98 0.48
N PHE A 53 -10.28 -15.81 0.42
CA PHE A 53 -8.99 -15.53 1.06
C PHE A 53 -9.20 -14.63 2.27
N GLU A 54 -8.64 -15.03 3.41
CA GLU A 54 -8.61 -14.23 4.63
C GLU A 54 -7.21 -13.62 4.80
N PRO A 55 -7.07 -12.28 4.78
CA PRO A 55 -5.77 -11.63 4.97
C PRO A 55 -5.17 -11.95 6.35
N PRO A 56 -3.83 -12.08 6.46
CA PRO A 56 -3.13 -12.40 7.70
C PRO A 56 -3.04 -11.17 8.63
N VAL A 57 -4.18 -10.68 9.12
CA VAL A 57 -4.30 -9.46 9.93
C VAL A 57 -3.46 -9.53 11.19
N VAL A 58 -3.49 -10.65 11.92
CA VAL A 58 -2.75 -10.81 13.18
C VAL A 58 -1.25 -10.69 12.94
N LYS A 59 -0.73 -11.42 11.95
CA LYS A 59 0.68 -11.39 11.55
C LYS A 59 1.12 -9.99 11.12
N PHE A 60 0.26 -9.26 10.38
CA PHE A 60 0.55 -7.89 9.99
C PHE A 60 0.62 -6.94 11.20
N VAL A 61 -0.32 -7.03 12.14
CA VAL A 61 -0.31 -6.19 13.35
C VAL A 61 0.93 -6.47 14.20
N GLU A 62 1.26 -7.74 14.44
CA GLU A 62 2.48 -8.15 15.15
C GLU A 62 3.74 -7.63 14.47
N TRP A 63 3.79 -7.68 13.13
CA TRP A 63 4.90 -7.14 12.35
C TRP A 63 5.01 -5.61 12.49
N VAL A 64 3.89 -4.88 12.47
CA VAL A 64 3.87 -3.41 12.65
C VAL A 64 4.37 -3.04 14.05
N GLU A 65 3.96 -3.79 15.08
CA GLU A 65 4.45 -3.62 16.45
C GLU A 65 5.96 -3.89 16.54
N ALA A 66 6.45 -4.97 15.93
CA ALA A 66 7.86 -5.33 15.91
C ALA A 66 8.76 -4.28 15.20
N LYS A 67 8.22 -3.56 14.21
CA LYS A 67 8.92 -2.44 13.55
C LYS A 67 8.89 -1.13 14.36
N GLY A 68 8.31 -1.14 15.56
CA GLY A 68 8.24 0.01 16.45
C GLY A 68 7.11 0.99 16.11
N HIS A 69 6.11 0.54 15.35
CA HIS A 69 4.94 1.34 14.97
C HIS A 69 3.66 0.93 15.74
N GLY A 70 3.82 0.13 16.79
CA GLY A 70 2.73 -0.30 17.67
C GLY A 70 1.99 0.89 18.29
N GLY A 71 0.65 0.83 18.30
CA GLY A 71 -0.20 1.88 18.87
C GLY A 71 -0.29 3.18 18.06
N LEU A 72 0.45 3.32 16.95
CA LEU A 72 0.35 4.50 16.07
C LEU A 72 -0.92 4.49 15.22
N TYR A 73 -1.47 3.31 14.95
CA TYR A 73 -2.61 3.11 14.08
C TYR A 73 -3.67 2.25 14.77
N SER A 74 -4.93 2.56 14.51
CA SER A 74 -6.03 1.69 14.94
C SER A 74 -5.99 0.37 14.17
N ARG A 75 -6.53 -0.68 14.78
CA ARG A 75 -6.64 -2.00 14.13
C ARG A 75 -7.41 -1.93 12.81
N GLU A 76 -8.47 -1.14 12.76
CA GLU A 76 -9.29 -0.92 11.57
C GLU A 76 -8.49 -0.29 10.43
N GLN A 77 -7.66 0.73 10.73
CA GLN A 77 -6.78 1.34 9.73
C GLN A 77 -5.75 0.36 9.16
N LEU A 78 -5.20 -0.52 10.00
CA LEU A 78 -4.25 -1.55 9.57
C LEU A 78 -4.94 -2.60 8.70
N ILE A 79 -6.14 -3.04 9.07
CA ILE A 79 -6.94 -3.98 8.28
C ILE A 79 -7.28 -3.39 6.90
N ASP A 80 -7.76 -2.15 6.86
CA ASP A 80 -8.10 -1.46 5.61
C ASP A 80 -6.89 -1.30 4.71
N ALA A 81 -5.75 -0.92 5.29
CA ALA A 81 -4.49 -0.80 4.56
C ALA A 81 -4.01 -2.13 3.98
N LEU A 82 -4.07 -3.20 4.78
CA LEU A 82 -3.69 -4.55 4.35
C LEU A 82 -4.58 -5.04 3.20
N ASN A 83 -5.90 -4.88 3.33
CA ASN A 83 -6.86 -5.22 2.29
C ASN A 83 -6.59 -4.46 0.98
N ARG A 84 -6.30 -3.15 1.06
CA ARG A 84 -5.95 -2.34 -0.11
C ARG A 84 -4.65 -2.82 -0.75
N ALA A 85 -3.64 -3.12 0.05
CA ALA A 85 -2.34 -3.61 -0.44
C ALA A 85 -2.49 -4.95 -1.18
N PHE A 86 -3.28 -5.90 -0.65
CA PHE A 86 -3.57 -7.15 -1.34
C PHE A 86 -4.27 -6.93 -2.68
N ARG A 87 -5.31 -6.09 -2.72
CA ARG A 87 -6.01 -5.76 -3.97
C ARG A 87 -5.06 -5.20 -5.03
N MET A 88 -4.21 -4.24 -4.64
CA MET A 88 -3.21 -3.66 -5.55
C MET A 88 -2.28 -4.74 -6.12
N LYS A 89 -1.73 -5.62 -5.26
CA LYS A 89 -0.81 -6.69 -5.71
C LYS A 89 -1.50 -7.74 -6.58
N ILE A 90 -2.77 -8.06 -6.30
CA ILE A 90 -3.57 -8.98 -7.13
C ILE A 90 -3.87 -8.35 -8.49
N ASP A 91 -4.28 -7.08 -8.52
CA ASP A 91 -4.58 -6.35 -9.76
C ASP A 91 -3.33 -6.21 -10.64
N GLU A 92 -2.16 -5.92 -10.05
CA GLU A 92 -0.87 -5.91 -10.74
C GLU A 92 -0.57 -7.26 -11.41
N ARG A 93 -0.87 -8.39 -10.76
CA ARG A 93 -0.71 -9.72 -11.34
C ARG A 93 -1.73 -10.02 -12.43
N ARG A 94 -2.95 -9.47 -12.31
CA ARG A 94 -4.01 -9.59 -13.33
C ARG A 94 -3.64 -8.90 -14.64
N GLY A 95 -3.07 -7.69 -14.55
CA GLY A 95 -2.69 -6.88 -15.72
C GLY A 95 -1.42 -7.33 -16.45
N ARG A 96 -0.67 -8.31 -15.91
CA ARG A 96 0.51 -8.91 -16.57
C ARG A 96 0.16 -10.06 -17.52
N ARG A 97 -1.13 -10.35 -17.74
CA ARG A 97 -1.60 -11.39 -18.66
C ARG A 97 -1.85 -10.85 -20.06
#